data_AF-A0A9E0ZJQ7-F1
#
_entry.id   AF-A0A9E0ZJQ7-F1
#
_cell.length_a   1.000
_cell.length_b   1.000
_cell.length_c   1.000
_cell.angle_alpha   90.00
_cell.angle_beta   90.00
_cell.angle_gamma   90.00
#
_symmetry.space_group_name_H-M   'P 1'
#
loop_
_entity.id
_entity.type
_entity.pdbx_description
1 polymer ?
#
loop_
_entity_poly.entity_id
_entity_poly.type
_entity_poly.pdbx_seq_one_letter_code
_entity_poly.pdbx_strand_id
1 'polypeptide(L)'
;MEKLIYSKYSNERSRRFSLRTDILEQDGVRIVRKTPAGKEGEAHVASLIKWREELEKAFQDSPFVCNKCTLDGKSAVLEYVSGETLEERLDSLLKQGKKEEAEKLLTGYLTEIDKIYKGRIFETTEEFTKVFGETVFFQEMECADVTDIDMVCQNLVLTDPPVVLDYEWTFDFPVPGKFVLYRVIHYYIRTNPMREALDEDVLYRKLGITPSMRSQFEKMEKCFQKYITEGHIPMREMYADMTPGAMWRQEKYEQIQRENRELKEEIKRKNHLIREMRNTKIWKLYRKYRKMVERK
;
A
#
# COMPACT_ATOMS: atom_id res chain seq x y z
N MET A 1 -12.43 7.78 34.00
CA MET A 1 -11.51 8.84 33.54
C MET A 1 -11.00 8.42 32.17
N GLU A 2 -11.12 9.25 31.15
CA GLU A 2 -10.65 8.94 29.79
C GLU A 2 -9.11 8.79 29.80
N LYS A 3 -8.60 7.65 29.33
CA LYS A 3 -7.17 7.34 29.28
C LYS A 3 -6.67 7.37 27.85
N LEU A 4 -5.63 8.16 27.59
CA LEU A 4 -4.92 8.14 26.31
C LEU A 4 -4.02 6.90 26.23
N ILE A 5 -4.27 6.04 25.23
CA ILE A 5 -3.51 4.81 24.98
C ILE A 5 -2.40 5.07 23.95
N TYR A 6 -2.74 5.81 22.90
CA TYR A 6 -1.85 6.09 21.78
C TYR A 6 -2.21 7.43 21.14
N SER A 7 -1.22 8.15 20.62
CA SER A 7 -1.43 9.36 19.84
C SER A 7 -0.44 9.42 18.68
N LYS A 8 -0.91 9.78 17.49
CA LYS A 8 -0.11 9.96 16.28
C LYS A 8 -0.51 11.25 15.57
N TYR A 9 0.47 12.02 15.12
CA TYR A 9 0.25 13.22 14.32
C TYR A 9 0.61 12.95 12.86
N SER A 10 -0.21 13.42 11.92
CA SER A 10 0.09 13.42 10.49
C SER A 10 0.80 14.72 10.07
N ASN A 11 1.81 15.09 10.85
CA ASN A 11 2.58 16.34 10.69
C ASN A 11 3.40 16.43 9.40
N GLU A 12 3.58 15.33 8.66
CA GLU A 12 4.24 15.36 7.34
C GLU A 12 3.31 15.87 6.22
N ARG A 13 2.03 16.07 6.50
CA ARG A 13 1.03 16.53 5.53
C ARG A 13 0.88 18.05 5.60
N SER A 14 0.38 18.65 4.51
CA SER A 14 -0.02 20.06 4.52
C SER A 14 -1.07 20.33 5.61
N ARG A 15 -1.16 21.58 6.08
CA ARG A 15 -2.03 21.95 7.22
C ARG A 15 -3.49 21.54 7.05
N ARG A 16 -3.99 21.52 5.81
CA ARG A 16 -5.35 21.10 5.47
C ARG A 16 -5.63 19.61 5.65
N PHE A 17 -4.59 18.77 5.73
CA PHE A 17 -4.69 17.32 5.93
C PHE A 17 -4.03 16.84 7.23
N SER A 18 -3.46 17.77 8.00
CA SER A 18 -2.79 17.46 9.26
C SER A 18 -3.83 17.27 10.37
N LEU A 19 -3.76 16.13 11.03
CA LEU A 19 -4.62 15.74 12.14
C LEU A 19 -3.83 14.93 13.17
N ARG A 20 -4.39 14.84 14.38
CA ARG A 20 -3.96 13.98 15.46
C ARG A 20 -4.97 12.85 15.60
N THR A 21 -4.49 11.61 15.56
CA THR A 21 -5.28 10.42 15.82
C THR A 21 -4.93 9.91 17.22
N ASP A 22 -5.91 9.92 18.11
CA ASP A 22 -5.79 9.39 19.47
C ASP A 22 -6.57 8.08 19.59
N ILE A 23 -6.00 7.08 20.27
CA ILE A 23 -6.76 5.94 20.78
C ILE A 23 -7.01 6.19 22.26
N LEU A 24 -8.28 6.26 22.62
CA LEU A 24 -8.73 6.58 23.98
C LEU A 24 -9.46 5.37 24.55
N GLU A 25 -9.30 5.14 25.85
CA GLU A 25 -9.99 4.08 26.58
C GLU A 25 -10.78 4.68 27.73
N GLN A 26 -12.07 4.36 27.80
CA GLN A 26 -12.95 4.73 28.90
C GLN A 26 -13.80 3.51 29.27
N ASP A 27 -13.74 3.12 30.54
CA ASP A 27 -14.53 2.01 31.10
C ASP A 27 -14.38 0.69 30.32
N GLY A 28 -13.16 0.44 29.82
CA GLY A 28 -12.82 -0.75 29.02
C GLY A 28 -13.21 -0.67 27.54
N VAL A 29 -13.90 0.39 27.12
CA VAL A 29 -14.27 0.65 25.72
C VAL A 29 -13.22 1.56 25.08
N ARG A 30 -12.76 1.18 23.88
CA ARG A 30 -11.83 2.00 23.09
C ARG A 30 -12.54 2.75 21.98
N ILE A 31 -12.06 3.95 21.70
CA ILE A 31 -12.46 4.78 20.56
C ILE A 31 -11.22 5.36 19.88
N VAL A 32 -11.38 5.75 18.61
CA VAL A 32 -10.37 6.49 17.86
C VAL A 32 -10.87 7.91 17.65
N ARG A 33 -10.13 8.92 18.11
CA ARG A 33 -10.47 10.33 17.91
C ARG A 33 -9.50 10.95 16.91
N LYS A 34 -9.98 11.33 15.72
CA LYS A 34 -9.25 12.13 14.74
C LYS A 34 -9.56 13.61 14.96
N THR A 35 -8.58 14.39 15.39
CA THR A 35 -8.70 15.82 15.71
C THR A 35 -7.88 16.65 14.72
N PRO A 36 -8.41 17.70 14.08
CA PRO A 36 -7.63 18.51 13.17
C PRO A 36 -6.49 19.21 13.92
N ALA A 37 -5.30 19.27 13.31
CA ALA A 37 -4.13 19.91 13.94
C ALA A 37 -4.23 21.44 13.96
N GLY A 38 -5.04 22.01 13.07
CA GLY A 38 -5.30 23.44 12.94
C GLY A 38 -6.64 23.68 12.23
N LYS A 39 -7.05 24.95 12.15
CA LYS A 39 -8.34 25.34 11.56
C LYS A 39 -8.48 24.88 10.11
N GLU A 40 -7.38 24.86 9.37
CA GLU A 40 -7.32 24.44 7.97
C GLU A 40 -7.70 22.97 7.77
N GLY A 41 -7.52 22.11 8.77
CA GLY A 41 -7.86 20.68 8.71
C GLY A 41 -9.27 20.32 9.16
N GLU A 42 -10.06 21.28 9.65
CA GLU A 42 -11.42 21.03 10.17
C GLU A 42 -12.34 20.44 9.11
N ALA A 43 -12.30 20.96 7.88
CA ALA A 43 -13.10 20.45 6.77
C ALA A 43 -12.72 19.00 6.39
N HIS A 44 -11.43 18.68 6.44
CA HIS A 44 -10.92 17.34 6.16
C HIS A 44 -11.43 16.33 7.18
N VAL A 45 -11.33 16.62 8.48
CA VAL A 45 -11.85 15.76 9.53
C VAL A 45 -13.38 15.65 9.48
N ALA A 46 -14.08 16.76 9.25
CA ALA A 46 -15.55 16.76 9.15
C ALA A 46 -16.06 15.88 7.98
N SER A 47 -15.28 15.76 6.90
CA SER A 47 -15.64 14.96 5.72
C SER A 47 -15.74 13.46 6.01
N LEU A 48 -15.12 12.94 7.08
CA LEU A 48 -15.18 11.51 7.44
C LEU A 48 -16.62 11.02 7.63
N ILE A 49 -17.53 11.83 8.17
CA ILE A 49 -18.95 11.45 8.31
C ILE A 49 -19.59 11.27 6.95
N LYS A 50 -19.39 12.24 6.04
CA LYS A 50 -19.89 12.17 4.67
C LYS A 50 -19.35 10.91 3.99
N TRP A 51 -18.05 10.63 4.10
CA TRP A 51 -17.44 9.47 3.46
C TRP A 51 -17.95 8.15 4.00
N ARG A 52 -18.16 8.04 5.32
CA ARG A 52 -18.81 6.85 5.89
C ARG A 52 -20.19 6.62 5.25
N GLU A 53 -21.04 7.64 5.19
CA GLU A 53 -22.40 7.53 4.67
C GLU A 53 -22.43 7.19 3.18
N GLU A 54 -21.55 7.78 2.37
CA GLU A 54 -21.47 7.49 0.95
C GLU A 54 -20.86 6.10 0.67
N LEU A 55 -19.85 5.69 1.43
CA LEU A 55 -19.26 4.35 1.29
C LEU A 55 -20.19 3.25 1.79
N GLU A 56 -21.02 3.49 2.81
CA GLU A 56 -22.05 2.53 3.22
C GLU A 56 -23.02 2.22 2.07
N LYS A 57 -23.33 3.20 1.22
CA LYS A 57 -24.13 2.98 -0.01
C LYS A 57 -23.31 2.22 -1.06
N ALA A 58 -22.06 2.62 -1.28
CA ALA A 58 -21.19 1.97 -2.26
C ALA A 58 -20.90 0.49 -1.91
N PHE A 59 -20.89 0.16 -0.61
CA PHE A 59 -20.61 -1.18 -0.11
C PHE A 59 -21.87 -2.03 0.09
N GLN A 60 -23.07 -1.54 -0.22
CA GLN A 60 -24.34 -2.23 0.04
C GLN A 60 -24.39 -3.67 -0.51
N ASP A 61 -23.82 -3.90 -1.69
CA ASP A 61 -23.78 -5.23 -2.34
C ASP A 61 -22.42 -5.94 -2.16
N SER A 62 -21.62 -5.46 -1.21
CA SER A 62 -20.29 -5.99 -0.88
C SER A 62 -20.28 -6.61 0.52
N PRO A 63 -19.26 -7.42 0.88
CA PRO A 63 -19.13 -7.94 2.23
C PRO A 63 -18.59 -6.90 3.24
N PHE A 64 -18.17 -5.71 2.79
CA PHE A 64 -17.48 -4.74 3.62
C PHE A 64 -18.45 -3.78 4.31
N VAL A 65 -18.10 -3.37 5.52
CA VAL A 65 -18.75 -2.24 6.21
C VAL A 65 -17.69 -1.25 6.66
N CYS A 66 -18.03 0.03 6.74
CA CYS A 66 -17.16 1.03 7.35
C CYS A 66 -17.32 1.02 8.86
N ASN A 67 -16.24 1.29 9.59
CA ASN A 67 -16.37 1.52 11.02
C ASN A 67 -17.19 2.81 11.28
N LYS A 68 -18.02 2.78 12.33
CA LYS A 68 -18.89 3.91 12.71
C LYS A 68 -18.07 5.15 13.02
N CYS A 69 -18.60 6.30 12.60
CA CYS A 69 -18.00 7.61 12.87
C CYS A 69 -19.10 8.60 13.26
N THR A 70 -18.82 9.39 14.30
CA THR A 70 -19.63 10.52 14.74
C THR A 70 -18.77 11.77 14.90
N LEU A 71 -19.38 12.96 14.84
CA LEU A 71 -18.67 14.21 15.13
C LEU A 71 -18.87 14.61 16.59
N ASP A 72 -17.76 14.97 17.22
CA ASP A 72 -17.70 15.59 18.55
C ASP A 72 -16.93 16.91 18.45
N GLY A 73 -17.70 18.01 18.34
CA GLY A 73 -17.16 19.33 18.05
C GLY A 73 -16.43 19.37 16.71
N LYS A 74 -15.11 19.50 16.76
CA LYS A 74 -14.23 19.54 15.57
C LYS A 74 -13.56 18.20 15.27
N SER A 75 -13.79 17.18 16.11
CA SER A 75 -13.14 15.89 16.01
C SER A 75 -14.10 14.85 15.45
N ALA A 76 -13.58 13.93 14.64
CA ALA A 76 -14.27 12.72 14.27
C ALA A 76 -13.95 11.62 15.29
N VAL A 77 -14.97 11.02 15.87
CA VAL A 77 -14.86 9.89 16.80
C VAL A 77 -15.30 8.64 16.06
N LEU A 78 -14.36 7.72 15.86
CA LEU A 78 -14.58 6.45 15.19
C LEU A 78 -14.61 5.31 16.21
N GLU A 79 -15.40 4.28 15.92
CA GLU A 79 -15.37 3.05 16.71
C GLU A 79 -14.02 2.36 16.55
N TYR A 80 -13.48 1.87 17.68
CA TYR A 80 -12.28 1.04 17.67
C TYR A 80 -12.70 -0.40 17.39
N VAL A 81 -12.24 -0.96 16.28
CA VAL A 81 -12.51 -2.35 15.91
C VAL A 81 -11.31 -3.21 16.28
N SER A 82 -11.54 -4.22 17.11
CA SER A 82 -10.51 -5.19 17.49
C SER A 82 -10.63 -6.44 16.63
N GLY A 83 -9.54 -6.89 16.03
CA GLY A 83 -9.48 -8.12 15.23
C GLY A 83 -8.16 -8.24 14.49
N GLU A 84 -7.97 -9.37 13.80
CA GLU A 84 -6.84 -9.57 12.89
C GLU A 84 -7.10 -8.78 11.60
N THR A 85 -6.12 -7.99 11.17
CA THR A 85 -6.18 -7.30 9.88
C THR A 85 -5.90 -8.27 8.72
N LEU A 86 -6.34 -7.91 7.51
CA LEU A 86 -5.99 -8.67 6.32
C LEU A 86 -4.47 -8.75 6.12
N GLU A 87 -3.74 -7.67 6.43
CA GLU A 87 -2.27 -7.66 6.38
C GLU A 87 -1.67 -8.71 7.32
N GLU A 88 -2.07 -8.72 8.60
CA GLU A 88 -1.57 -9.67 9.60
C GLU A 88 -1.89 -11.12 9.19
N ARG A 89 -3.09 -11.36 8.69
CA ARG A 89 -3.52 -12.68 8.22
C ARG A 89 -2.66 -13.17 7.05
N LEU A 90 -2.45 -12.32 6.05
CA LEU A 90 -1.63 -12.67 4.88
C LEU A 90 -0.17 -12.91 5.29
N ASP A 91 0.40 -12.08 6.17
CA ASP A 91 1.76 -12.26 6.70
C ASP A 91 1.90 -13.56 7.48
N SER A 92 0.89 -13.92 8.28
CA SER A 92 0.84 -15.17 9.04
C SER A 92 0.85 -16.39 8.12
N LEU A 93 0.06 -16.37 7.05
CA LEU A 93 0.03 -17.45 6.04
C LEU A 93 1.38 -17.60 5.33
N LEU A 94 2.00 -16.48 4.91
CA LEU A 94 3.31 -16.51 4.25
C LEU A 94 4.41 -17.04 5.17
N LYS A 95 4.42 -16.64 6.45
CA LYS A 95 5.38 -17.17 7.46
C LYS A 95 5.22 -18.67 7.68
N GLN A 96 4.00 -19.20 7.54
CA GLN A 96 3.71 -20.64 7.62
C GLN A 96 4.01 -21.39 6.32
N GLY A 97 4.49 -20.72 5.26
CA GLY A 97 4.72 -21.32 3.95
C GLY A 97 3.44 -21.59 3.14
N LYS A 98 2.28 -21.11 3.60
CA LYS A 98 0.96 -21.30 2.96
C LYS A 98 0.72 -20.27 1.86
N LYS A 99 1.61 -20.26 0.86
CA LYS A 99 1.57 -19.27 -0.23
C LYS A 99 0.26 -19.30 -1.01
N GLU A 100 -0.25 -20.48 -1.36
CA GLU A 100 -1.48 -20.59 -2.16
C GLU A 100 -2.71 -20.06 -1.41
N GLU A 101 -2.79 -20.29 -0.09
CA GLU A 101 -3.86 -19.74 0.75
C GLU A 101 -3.78 -18.21 0.82
N ALA A 102 -2.58 -17.65 0.98
CA ALA A 102 -2.37 -16.20 0.98
C ALA A 102 -2.74 -15.57 -0.37
N GLU A 103 -2.32 -16.19 -1.48
CA GLU A 103 -2.65 -15.71 -2.82
C GLU A 103 -4.17 -15.77 -3.08
N LYS A 104 -4.84 -16.84 -2.65
CA LYS A 104 -6.30 -16.97 -2.76
C LYS A 104 -7.01 -15.90 -1.95
N LEU A 105 -6.57 -15.65 -0.71
CA LEU A 105 -7.16 -14.63 0.16
C LEU A 105 -7.00 -13.23 -0.43
N LEU A 106 -5.79 -12.86 -0.86
CA LEU A 106 -5.52 -11.55 -1.47
C LEU A 106 -6.29 -11.38 -2.79
N THR A 107 -6.33 -12.41 -3.65
CA THR A 107 -7.09 -12.35 -4.91
C THR A 107 -8.59 -12.22 -4.66
N GLY A 108 -9.12 -12.88 -3.63
CA GLY A 108 -10.51 -12.72 -3.21
C GLY A 108 -10.81 -11.26 -2.83
N TYR A 109 -9.97 -10.67 -1.98
CA TYR A 109 -10.10 -9.26 -1.60
C TYR A 109 -10.06 -8.30 -2.80
N LEU A 110 -9.08 -8.48 -3.69
CA LEU A 110 -8.94 -7.67 -4.91
C LEU A 110 -10.15 -7.83 -5.85
N THR A 111 -10.75 -9.03 -5.90
CA THR A 111 -11.94 -9.27 -6.72
C THR A 111 -13.17 -8.53 -6.17
N GLU A 112 -13.32 -8.44 -4.85
CA GLU A 112 -14.41 -7.65 -4.26
C GLU A 112 -14.22 -6.15 -4.50
N ILE A 113 -13.00 -5.62 -4.35
CA ILE A 113 -12.70 -4.21 -4.71
C ILE A 113 -13.01 -3.94 -6.19
N ASP A 114 -12.61 -4.85 -7.09
CA ASP A 114 -12.84 -4.71 -8.53
C ASP A 114 -14.34 -4.73 -8.88
N LYS A 115 -15.19 -5.35 -8.07
CA LYS A 115 -16.66 -5.28 -8.25
C LYS A 115 -17.22 -3.95 -7.74
N ILE A 116 -16.76 -3.48 -6.59
CA ILE A 116 -17.25 -2.26 -5.94
C ILE A 116 -16.93 -1.03 -6.80
N TYR A 117 -15.70 -0.92 -7.31
CA TYR A 117 -15.24 0.27 -8.01
C TYR A 117 -15.39 0.19 -9.54
N LYS A 118 -16.57 -0.24 -9.98
CA LYS A 118 -17.03 -0.28 -11.39
C LYS A 118 -18.42 0.35 -11.52
N GLY A 119 -18.84 0.58 -12.76
CA GLY A 119 -20.22 0.96 -13.08
C GLY A 119 -20.34 2.15 -14.03
N ARG A 120 -19.39 3.09 -14.00
CA ARG A 120 -19.32 4.20 -14.97
C ARG A 120 -17.95 4.27 -15.61
N ILE A 121 -17.91 4.82 -16.82
CA ILE A 121 -16.65 5.10 -17.49
C ILE A 121 -15.97 6.29 -16.80
N PHE A 122 -14.68 6.15 -16.57
CA PHE A 122 -13.82 7.17 -16.02
C PHE A 122 -13.69 8.33 -17.00
N GLU A 123 -13.86 9.54 -16.47
CA GLU A 123 -13.67 10.79 -17.18
C GLU A 123 -12.73 11.68 -16.38
N THR A 124 -11.82 12.36 -17.08
CA THR A 124 -10.90 13.29 -16.44
C THR A 124 -11.64 14.56 -16.05
N THR A 125 -11.59 14.91 -14.77
CA THR A 125 -12.12 16.18 -14.23
C THR A 125 -10.99 17.11 -13.76
N GLU A 126 -11.33 18.36 -13.47
CA GLU A 126 -10.38 19.32 -12.89
C GLU A 126 -9.92 18.85 -11.49
N GLU A 127 -10.83 18.32 -10.67
CA GLU A 127 -10.55 17.79 -9.33
C GLU A 127 -9.61 16.59 -9.40
N PHE A 128 -9.88 15.63 -10.29
CA PHE A 128 -8.99 14.51 -10.55
C PHE A 128 -7.59 15.02 -10.93
N THR A 129 -7.52 15.94 -11.89
CA THR A 129 -6.25 16.49 -12.38
C THR A 129 -5.48 17.21 -11.27
N LYS A 130 -6.18 17.92 -10.37
CA LYS A 130 -5.57 18.59 -9.22
C LYS A 130 -4.96 17.61 -8.22
N VAL A 131 -5.59 16.46 -7.99
CA VAL A 131 -5.15 15.47 -6.98
C VAL A 131 -4.13 14.50 -7.56
N PHE A 132 -4.38 13.97 -8.76
CA PHE A 132 -3.62 12.88 -9.37
C PHE A 132 -2.78 13.31 -10.59
N GLY A 133 -2.89 14.56 -11.04
CA GLY A 133 -2.18 15.08 -12.21
C GLY A 133 -2.82 14.68 -13.55
N GLU A 134 -2.29 15.23 -14.64
CA GLU A 134 -2.73 14.89 -15.99
C GLU A 134 -2.27 13.47 -16.38
N THR A 135 -3.17 12.71 -16.99
CA THR A 135 -2.91 11.33 -17.42
C THR A 135 -3.55 11.06 -18.78
N VAL A 136 -2.83 10.32 -19.62
CA VAL A 136 -3.15 10.17 -21.05
C VAL A 136 -3.75 8.80 -21.41
N PHE A 137 -3.92 7.89 -20.44
CA PHE A 137 -4.07 6.45 -20.71
C PHE A 137 -5.25 5.77 -20.00
N PHE A 138 -6.24 6.54 -19.52
CA PHE A 138 -7.37 6.01 -18.75
C PHE A 138 -8.69 6.00 -19.51
N GLN A 139 -8.67 6.33 -20.81
CA GLN A 139 -9.84 6.18 -21.66
C GLN A 139 -10.33 4.73 -21.56
N GLU A 140 -11.64 4.55 -21.34
CA GLU A 140 -12.33 3.26 -21.15
C GLU A 140 -12.13 2.54 -19.80
N MET A 141 -11.38 3.11 -18.84
CA MET A 141 -11.37 2.55 -17.49
C MET A 141 -12.72 2.78 -16.80
N GLU A 142 -13.07 1.91 -15.86
CA GLU A 142 -14.25 2.06 -15.02
C GLU A 142 -13.90 2.68 -13.66
N CYS A 143 -14.87 3.37 -13.09
CA CYS A 143 -14.86 3.84 -11.70
C CYS A 143 -16.25 3.72 -11.08
N ALA A 144 -16.32 3.88 -9.76
CA ALA A 144 -17.57 4.12 -9.06
C ALA A 144 -17.83 5.64 -8.89
N ASP A 145 -18.99 5.99 -8.36
CA ASP A 145 -19.32 7.37 -8.02
C ASP A 145 -18.54 7.88 -6.80
N VAL A 146 -18.23 6.98 -5.86
CA VAL A 146 -17.41 7.27 -4.68
C VAL A 146 -16.34 6.20 -4.55
N THR A 147 -15.09 6.64 -4.39
CA THR A 147 -13.92 5.75 -4.35
C THR A 147 -13.04 6.07 -3.15
N ASP A 148 -12.90 5.12 -2.23
CA ASP A 148 -11.83 5.13 -1.23
C ASP A 148 -10.57 4.50 -1.80
N ILE A 149 -9.49 5.29 -1.87
CA ILE A 149 -8.20 4.82 -2.38
C ILE A 149 -7.32 4.21 -1.27
N ASP A 150 -7.72 4.27 0.01
CA ASP A 150 -6.96 3.74 1.14
C ASP A 150 -7.42 2.35 1.60
N MET A 151 -7.91 1.55 0.65
CA MET A 151 -8.29 0.13 0.81
C MET A 151 -7.06 -0.81 0.97
N VAL A 152 -6.00 -0.35 1.63
CA VAL A 152 -4.81 -1.16 1.89
C VAL A 152 -5.09 -2.26 2.91
N CYS A 153 -4.37 -3.39 2.83
CA CYS A 153 -4.65 -4.58 3.66
C CYS A 153 -4.63 -4.32 5.19
N GLN A 154 -3.87 -3.32 5.65
CA GLN A 154 -3.82 -2.94 7.07
C GLN A 154 -5.12 -2.25 7.56
N ASN A 155 -5.91 -1.67 6.65
CA ASN A 155 -7.12 -0.92 6.96
C ASN A 155 -8.39 -1.79 6.90
N LEU A 156 -8.25 -3.10 6.63
CA LEU A 156 -9.35 -4.06 6.66
C LEU A 156 -9.18 -5.02 7.84
N VAL A 157 -10.13 -5.01 8.78
CA VAL A 157 -10.20 -5.96 9.89
C VAL A 157 -11.13 -7.11 9.53
N LEU A 158 -10.64 -8.34 9.70
CA LEU A 158 -11.36 -9.58 9.36
C LEU A 158 -12.35 -10.01 10.45
N THR A 159 -13.24 -9.09 10.85
CA THR A 159 -14.44 -9.40 11.65
C THR A 159 -15.54 -10.03 10.79
N ASP A 160 -16.69 -10.34 11.39
CA ASP A 160 -17.89 -10.79 10.68
C ASP A 160 -19.04 -9.78 10.92
N PRO A 161 -19.34 -8.89 9.94
CA PRO A 161 -18.69 -8.73 8.63
C PRO A 161 -17.30 -8.05 8.72
N PRO A 162 -16.45 -8.12 7.66
CA PRO A 162 -15.18 -7.41 7.60
C PRO A 162 -15.34 -5.89 7.60
N VAL A 163 -14.53 -5.18 8.40
CA VAL A 163 -14.66 -3.74 8.62
C VAL A 163 -13.49 -2.95 8.00
N VAL A 164 -13.81 -1.93 7.22
CA VAL A 164 -12.88 -0.93 6.68
C VAL A 164 -12.73 0.21 7.69
N LEU A 165 -11.50 0.51 8.11
CA LEU A 165 -11.22 1.44 9.22
C LEU A 165 -10.89 2.88 8.81
N ASP A 166 -10.16 3.05 7.71
CA ASP A 166 -9.64 4.36 7.31
C ASP A 166 -10.09 4.68 5.89
N TYR A 167 -11.10 5.53 5.81
CA TYR A 167 -11.69 6.07 4.58
C TYR A 167 -11.42 7.57 4.44
N GLU A 168 -10.29 8.03 4.99
CA GLU A 168 -9.89 9.43 4.94
C GLU A 168 -9.60 9.93 3.51
N TRP A 169 -9.18 9.03 2.62
CA TRP A 169 -8.89 9.35 1.23
C TRP A 169 -9.98 8.80 0.30
N THR A 170 -11.19 9.31 0.54
CA THR A 170 -12.36 9.03 -0.27
C THR A 170 -12.68 10.23 -1.16
N PHE A 171 -13.01 9.95 -2.42
CA PHE A 171 -13.30 10.96 -3.43
C PHE A 171 -14.63 10.69 -4.11
N ASP A 172 -15.37 11.75 -4.41
CA ASP A 172 -16.63 11.76 -5.16
C ASP A 172 -16.46 12.26 -6.62
N PHE A 173 -15.22 12.47 -7.04
CA PHE A 173 -14.86 12.60 -8.45
C PHE A 173 -14.35 11.26 -9.00
N PRO A 174 -14.42 11.02 -10.32
CA PRO A 174 -14.00 9.77 -10.93
C PRO A 174 -12.55 9.39 -10.58
N VAL A 175 -12.33 8.20 -10.04
CA VAL A 175 -10.99 7.61 -9.82
C VAL A 175 -11.00 6.19 -10.39
N PRO A 176 -10.06 5.79 -11.27
CA PRO A 176 -10.08 4.46 -11.87
C PRO A 176 -10.04 3.37 -10.80
N GLY A 177 -10.98 2.42 -10.80
CA GLY A 177 -11.02 1.33 -9.80
C GLY A 177 -9.74 0.49 -9.79
N LYS A 178 -9.12 0.32 -10.97
CA LYS A 178 -7.81 -0.33 -11.13
C LYS A 178 -6.67 0.38 -10.41
N PHE A 179 -6.78 1.70 -10.16
CA PHE A 179 -5.79 2.42 -9.36
C PHE A 179 -5.84 1.99 -7.89
N VAL A 180 -7.03 1.71 -7.35
CA VAL A 180 -7.18 1.18 -5.98
C VAL A 180 -6.55 -0.21 -5.89
N LEU A 181 -6.87 -1.10 -6.83
CA LEU A 181 -6.25 -2.44 -6.91
C LEU A 181 -4.73 -2.35 -7.00
N TYR A 182 -4.22 -1.40 -7.78
CA TYR A 182 -2.79 -1.12 -7.85
C TYR A 182 -2.20 -0.76 -6.49
N ARG A 183 -2.84 0.17 -5.76
CA ARG A 183 -2.40 0.60 -4.43
C ARG A 183 -2.38 -0.56 -3.43
N VAL A 184 -3.42 -1.41 -3.41
CA VAL A 184 -3.46 -2.58 -2.50
C VAL A 184 -2.26 -3.49 -2.71
N ILE A 185 -1.98 -3.88 -3.97
CA ILE A 185 -0.86 -4.77 -4.30
C ILE A 185 0.47 -4.07 -3.99
N HIS A 186 0.62 -2.81 -4.40
CA HIS A 186 1.84 -2.04 -4.23
C HIS A 186 2.22 -1.88 -2.75
N TYR A 187 1.30 -1.39 -1.92
CA TYR A 187 1.56 -1.15 -0.50
C TYR A 187 1.71 -2.44 0.30
N TYR A 188 0.98 -3.50 -0.05
CA TYR A 188 1.17 -4.77 0.63
C TYR A 188 2.53 -5.38 0.28
N ILE A 189 2.86 -5.57 -1.00
CA ILE A 189 4.04 -6.33 -1.40
C ILE A 189 5.35 -5.57 -1.16
N ARG A 190 5.43 -4.29 -1.53
CA ARG A 190 6.72 -3.58 -1.56
C ARG A 190 7.22 -3.10 -0.21
N THR A 191 6.40 -3.18 0.82
CA THR A 191 6.76 -2.75 2.18
C THR A 191 7.54 -3.80 2.95
N ASN A 192 7.51 -5.07 2.53
CA ASN A 192 8.23 -6.16 3.19
C ASN A 192 8.74 -7.22 2.20
N PRO A 193 10.07 -7.48 2.10
CA PRO A 193 10.62 -8.43 1.14
C PRO A 193 10.08 -9.87 1.27
N MET A 194 9.59 -10.28 2.45
CA MET A 194 8.95 -11.59 2.61
C MET A 194 7.73 -11.75 1.67
N ARG A 195 7.04 -10.65 1.38
CA ARG A 195 5.81 -10.62 0.58
C ARG A 195 6.08 -10.74 -0.92
N GLU A 196 7.33 -10.61 -1.38
CA GLU A 196 7.76 -10.93 -2.76
C GLU A 196 7.50 -12.41 -3.12
N ALA A 197 7.23 -13.27 -2.12
CA ALA A 197 6.70 -14.61 -2.35
C ALA A 197 5.39 -14.59 -3.16
N LEU A 198 4.58 -13.53 -3.04
CA LEU A 198 3.47 -13.23 -3.93
C LEU A 198 3.98 -12.41 -5.10
N ASP A 199 3.89 -12.96 -6.30
CA ASP A 199 4.41 -12.32 -7.51
C ASP A 199 3.48 -11.17 -7.95
N GLU A 200 3.93 -9.92 -7.78
CA GLU A 200 3.15 -8.74 -8.12
C GLU A 200 2.78 -8.70 -9.61
N ASP A 201 3.67 -9.15 -10.52
CA ASP A 201 3.41 -9.17 -11.96
C ASP A 201 2.33 -10.20 -12.34
N VAL A 202 2.25 -11.32 -11.61
CA VAL A 202 1.15 -12.29 -11.76
C VAL A 202 -0.17 -11.69 -11.30
N LEU A 203 -0.20 -11.04 -10.13
CA LEU A 203 -1.41 -10.41 -9.59
C LEU A 203 -1.93 -9.31 -10.52
N TYR A 204 -1.06 -8.40 -10.97
CA TYR A 204 -1.46 -7.35 -11.91
C TYR A 204 -2.01 -7.90 -13.22
N ARG A 205 -1.38 -8.95 -13.79
CA ARG A 205 -1.87 -9.59 -15.02
C ARG A 205 -3.26 -10.21 -14.83
N LYS A 206 -3.53 -10.87 -13.70
CA LYS A 206 -4.85 -11.44 -13.40
C LYS A 206 -5.96 -10.38 -13.36
N LEU A 207 -5.63 -9.16 -12.96
CA LEU A 207 -6.56 -8.01 -12.91
C LEU A 207 -6.58 -7.17 -14.20
N GLY A 208 -5.87 -7.61 -15.25
CA GLY A 208 -5.76 -6.86 -16.49
C GLY A 208 -5.11 -5.47 -16.31
N ILE A 209 -4.18 -5.34 -15.37
CA ILE A 209 -3.37 -4.15 -15.14
C ILE A 209 -2.05 -4.32 -15.90
N THR A 210 -1.90 -3.55 -16.98
CA THR A 210 -0.72 -3.65 -17.87
C THR A 210 0.48 -2.87 -17.31
N PRO A 211 1.72 -3.15 -17.77
CA PRO A 211 2.89 -2.35 -17.40
C PRO A 211 2.74 -0.85 -17.73
N SER A 212 2.07 -0.50 -18.83
CA SER A 212 1.77 0.90 -19.18
C SER A 212 0.86 1.55 -18.13
N MET A 213 -0.22 0.87 -17.74
CA MET A 213 -1.10 1.33 -16.67
C MET A 213 -0.35 1.54 -15.35
N ARG A 214 0.52 0.59 -14.97
CA ARG A 214 1.33 0.72 -13.74
C ARG A 214 2.22 1.95 -13.74
N SER A 215 2.85 2.28 -14.87
CA SER A 215 3.67 3.49 -14.98
C SER A 215 2.83 4.77 -14.80
N GLN A 216 1.59 4.79 -15.27
CA GLN A 216 0.68 5.92 -15.04
C GLN A 216 0.18 5.97 -13.61
N PHE A 217 -0.17 4.84 -13.00
CA PHE A 217 -0.56 4.76 -11.59
C PHE A 217 0.59 5.18 -10.65
N GLU A 218 1.83 4.87 -10.99
CA GLU A 218 2.99 5.37 -10.25
C GLU A 218 3.12 6.89 -10.32
N LYS A 219 2.82 7.50 -11.49
CA LYS A 219 2.77 8.97 -11.63
C LYS A 219 1.63 9.57 -10.82
N MET A 220 0.43 8.97 -10.89
CA MET A 220 -0.72 9.37 -10.07
C MET A 220 -0.37 9.34 -8.58
N GLU A 221 0.30 8.28 -8.12
CA GLU A 221 0.74 8.16 -6.73
C GLU A 221 1.67 9.30 -6.34
N LYS A 222 2.66 9.61 -7.19
CA LYS A 222 3.59 10.73 -6.95
C LYS A 222 2.86 12.08 -6.88
N CYS A 223 1.87 12.31 -7.75
CA CYS A 223 1.04 13.51 -7.71
C CYS A 223 0.22 13.57 -6.42
N PHE A 224 -0.41 12.45 -6.04
CA PHE A 224 -1.19 12.36 -4.81
C PHE A 224 -0.35 12.62 -3.56
N GLN A 225 0.85 12.03 -3.47
CA GLN A 225 1.77 12.29 -2.36
C GLN A 225 2.18 13.77 -2.29
N LYS A 226 2.44 14.41 -3.45
CA LYS A 226 2.71 15.86 -3.50
C LYS A 226 1.50 16.71 -3.12
N TYR A 227 0.30 16.30 -3.52
CA TYR A 227 -0.95 16.96 -3.16
C TYR A 227 -1.20 16.92 -1.65
N ILE A 228 -0.85 15.81 -0.99
CA ILE A 228 -0.95 15.66 0.47
C ILE A 228 0.05 16.60 1.17
N THR A 229 1.30 16.67 0.70
CA THR A 229 2.36 17.45 1.36
C THR A 229 2.33 18.95 1.03
N GLU A 230 1.75 19.34 -0.11
CA GLU A 230 1.64 20.70 -0.69
C GLU A 230 2.16 21.85 0.19
N GLY A 231 3.40 22.29 -0.06
CA GLY A 231 4.06 23.41 0.61
C GLY A 231 4.69 23.11 1.98
N HIS A 232 4.52 21.90 2.50
CA HIS A 232 5.20 21.42 3.69
C HIS A 232 6.36 20.51 3.28
N ILE A 233 7.59 20.85 3.68
CA ILE A 233 8.72 19.95 3.57
C ILE A 233 8.57 18.95 4.72
N PRO A 234 8.24 17.69 4.45
CA PRO A 234 8.11 16.69 5.51
C PRO A 234 9.47 16.58 6.22
N MET A 235 9.46 16.37 7.54
CA MET A 235 10.70 16.38 8.36
C MET A 235 11.81 15.51 7.76
N ARG A 236 11.45 14.38 7.14
CA ARG A 236 12.35 13.52 6.37
C ARG A 236 13.17 14.29 5.32
N GLU A 237 12.57 15.17 4.54
CA GLU A 237 13.28 15.97 3.53
C GLU A 237 14.18 17.03 4.18
N MET A 238 13.84 17.56 5.36
CA MET A 238 14.71 18.48 6.12
C MET A 238 15.94 17.79 6.73
N TYR A 239 15.84 16.51 7.12
CA TYR A 239 16.96 15.74 7.68
C TYR A 239 18.09 15.48 6.67
N ALA A 240 17.78 15.45 5.36
CA ALA A 240 18.76 15.32 4.30
C ALA A 240 19.70 16.54 4.25
N ASP A 241 19.16 17.74 4.48
CA ASP A 241 19.92 19.00 4.52
C ASP A 241 20.66 19.19 5.86
N MET A 242 20.10 18.70 6.97
CA MET A 242 20.71 18.83 8.31
C MET A 242 21.78 17.76 8.61
N THR A 243 21.82 16.67 7.84
CA THR A 243 22.78 15.57 8.05
C THR A 243 23.29 15.04 6.70
N PRO A 244 24.34 15.66 6.13
CA PRO A 244 24.95 15.18 4.90
C PRO A 244 25.45 13.74 5.11
N GLY A 245 24.79 12.75 4.48
CA GLY A 245 25.17 11.33 4.56
C GLY A 245 24.10 10.38 5.13
N ALA A 246 22.93 10.86 5.54
CA ALA A 246 21.81 10.00 5.89
C ALA A 246 21.11 9.46 4.63
N MET A 247 21.54 8.29 4.12
CA MET A 247 20.81 7.59 3.06
C MET A 247 19.50 6.99 3.59
N TRP A 248 18.38 7.32 2.93
CA TRP A 248 17.04 6.89 3.33
C TRP A 248 16.85 5.38 3.20
N ARG A 249 15.96 4.80 4.01
CA ARG A 249 15.63 3.37 3.92
C ARG A 249 15.17 2.95 2.53
N GLN A 250 14.44 3.82 1.82
CA GLN A 250 13.88 3.55 0.50
C GLN A 250 14.91 3.70 -0.61
N GLU A 251 15.74 4.75 -0.58
CA GLU A 251 16.91 4.87 -1.46
C GLU A 251 17.93 3.77 -1.22
N LYS A 252 18.17 3.42 0.05
CA LYS A 252 18.99 2.28 0.46
C LYS A 252 18.36 0.97 -0.01
N TYR A 253 17.03 0.84 0.00
CA TYR A 253 16.34 -0.34 -0.53
C TYR A 253 16.49 -0.40 -2.05
N GLU A 254 16.31 0.70 -2.76
CA GLU A 254 16.53 0.79 -4.21
C GLU A 254 17.98 0.53 -4.61
N GLN A 255 18.93 1.02 -3.81
CA GLN A 255 20.35 0.77 -3.96
C GLN A 255 20.68 -0.71 -3.71
N ILE A 256 20.19 -1.28 -2.60
CA ILE A 256 20.33 -2.72 -2.30
C ILE A 256 19.69 -3.56 -3.41
N GLN A 257 18.55 -3.14 -3.97
CA GLN A 257 17.89 -3.82 -5.08
C GLN A 257 18.67 -3.68 -6.40
N ARG A 258 19.40 -2.58 -6.59
CA ARG A 258 20.29 -2.38 -7.73
C ARG A 258 21.54 -3.26 -7.58
N GLU A 259 22.18 -3.23 -6.42
CA GLU A 259 23.33 -4.08 -6.07
C GLU A 259 22.95 -5.57 -6.14
N ASN A 260 21.78 -5.97 -5.64
CA ASN A 260 21.31 -7.35 -5.75
C ASN A 260 21.08 -7.79 -7.19
N ARG A 261 20.62 -6.89 -8.08
CA ARG A 261 20.49 -7.18 -9.51
C ARG A 261 21.86 -7.38 -10.16
N GLU A 262 22.81 -6.50 -9.87
CA GLU A 262 24.17 -6.60 -10.37
C GLU A 262 24.88 -7.87 -9.89
N LEU A 263 24.76 -8.20 -8.59
CA LEU A 263 25.30 -9.42 -8.01
C LEU A 263 24.66 -10.68 -8.60
N LYS A 264 23.34 -10.68 -8.84
CA LYS A 264 22.66 -11.79 -9.52
C LYS A 264 23.19 -11.99 -10.95
N GLU A 265 23.40 -10.91 -11.69
CA GLU A 265 24.01 -11.01 -13.02
C GLU A 265 25.46 -11.51 -12.95
N GLU A 266 26.24 -11.04 -11.98
CA GLU A 266 27.62 -11.46 -11.80
C GLU A 266 27.71 -12.94 -11.42
N ILE A 267 26.86 -13.42 -10.53
CA ILE A 267 26.71 -14.85 -10.20
C ILE A 267 26.35 -15.65 -11.46
N LYS A 268 25.45 -15.14 -12.30
CA LYS A 268 25.08 -15.79 -13.57
C LYS A 268 26.27 -15.88 -14.52
N ARG A 269 27.06 -14.82 -14.67
CA ARG A 269 28.30 -14.78 -15.46
C ARG A 269 29.35 -15.77 -14.93
N LYS A 270 29.60 -15.75 -13.61
CA LYS A 270 30.56 -16.66 -12.96
C LYS A 270 30.13 -18.13 -13.07
N ASN A 271 28.85 -18.44 -12.90
CA ASN A 271 28.33 -19.79 -13.07
C ASN A 271 28.46 -20.29 -14.53
N HIS A 272 28.25 -19.40 -15.50
CA HIS A 272 28.50 -19.71 -16.90
C HIS A 272 29.99 -20.05 -17.14
N LEU A 273 30.91 -19.21 -16.66
CA LEU A 273 32.35 -19.44 -16.79
C LEU A 273 32.80 -20.74 -16.10
N ILE A 274 32.28 -21.04 -14.91
CA ILE A 274 32.54 -22.31 -14.20
C ILE A 274 32.05 -23.50 -15.04
N ARG A 275 30.89 -23.38 -15.68
CA ARG A 275 30.35 -24.43 -16.55
C ARG A 275 31.23 -24.65 -17.78
N GLU A 276 31.73 -23.59 -18.39
CA GLU A 276 32.67 -23.66 -19.51
C GLU A 276 34.00 -24.28 -19.07
N MET A 277 34.58 -23.80 -17.97
CA MET A 277 35.79 -24.36 -17.38
C MET A 277 35.64 -25.86 -17.07
N ARG A 278 34.47 -26.28 -16.53
CA ARG A 278 34.18 -27.68 -16.22
C ARG A 278 34.24 -28.62 -17.43
N ASN A 279 34.05 -28.08 -18.63
CA ASN A 279 34.09 -28.84 -19.87
C ASN A 279 35.49 -28.97 -20.48
N THR A 280 36.46 -28.19 -20.00
CA THR A 280 37.84 -28.20 -20.49
C THR A 280 38.61 -29.48 -20.11
N LYS A 281 39.61 -29.83 -20.92
CA LYS A 281 40.48 -31.00 -20.68
C LYS A 281 41.26 -30.87 -19.37
N ILE A 282 41.73 -29.67 -19.04
CA ILE A 282 42.50 -29.35 -17.83
C ILE A 282 41.67 -29.62 -16.58
N TRP A 283 40.41 -29.16 -16.54
CA TRP A 283 39.54 -29.37 -15.38
C TRP A 283 39.17 -30.83 -15.15
N LYS A 284 38.96 -31.60 -16.23
CA LYS A 284 38.72 -33.05 -16.16
C LYS A 284 39.94 -33.81 -15.61
N LEU A 285 41.15 -33.39 -15.98
CA LEU A 285 42.41 -33.91 -15.44
C LEU A 285 42.57 -33.58 -13.95
N TYR A 286 42.37 -32.33 -13.55
CA TYR A 286 42.41 -31.89 -12.15
C TYR A 286 41.43 -32.67 -11.27
N ARG A 287 40.19 -32.88 -11.73
CA ARG A 287 39.18 -33.66 -11.00
C ARG A 287 39.57 -35.13 -10.83
N LYS A 288 40.26 -35.71 -11.81
CA LYS A 288 40.76 -37.08 -11.76
C LYS A 288 41.92 -37.21 -10.77
N TYR A 289 42.83 -36.23 -10.75
CA TYR A 289 43.96 -36.16 -9.81
C TYR A 289 43.48 -35.98 -8.37
N ARG A 290 42.57 -35.04 -8.11
CA ARG A 290 42.00 -34.80 -6.78
C ARG A 290 41.32 -36.04 -6.17
N LYS A 291 40.56 -36.79 -6.98
CA LYS A 291 39.97 -38.08 -6.54
C LYS A 291 40.98 -39.18 -6.22
N MET A 292 42.19 -39.12 -6.78
CA MET A 292 43.27 -40.06 -6.46
C MET A 292 43.97 -39.67 -5.16
N VAL A 293 44.08 -38.37 -4.86
CA VAL A 293 44.68 -37.85 -3.62
C VAL A 293 43.76 -38.05 -2.42
N GLU A 294 42.44 -37.85 -2.57
CA GLU A 294 41.44 -38.04 -1.50
C GLU A 294 41.12 -39.53 -1.20
N ARG A 295 41.75 -40.49 -1.90
CA ARG A 295 41.59 -41.95 -1.70
C ARG A 295 42.79 -42.63 -1.02
N LYS A 296 43.80 -41.85 -0.62
CA LYS A 296 44.86 -42.28 0.31
C LYS A 296 44.53 -41.77 1.70
#